data_AF-A1DB01-F1
#
_entry.id   AF-A1DB01-F1
#
_cell.length_a   1.000
_cell.length_b   1.000
_cell.length_c   1.000
_cell.angle_alpha   90.00
_cell.angle_beta   90.00
_cell.angle_gamma   90.00
#
_symmetry.space_group_name_H-M   'P 1'
#
loop_
_entity.id
_entity.type
_entity.pdbx_description
1 polymer ?
#
loop_
_entity_poly.entity_id
_entity_poly.type
_entity_poly.pdbx_seq_one_letter_code
_entity_poly.pdbx_strand_id
1 'polypeptide(L)' 'MLKKIPADYFDSSKGTLKLLWEEEWRALGITQSLGWEHYEVHEPEPHILLFK' A
#
# COMPACT_ATOMS: atom_id res chain seq x y z
N MET A 1 -12.30 7.35 6.78
CA MET A 1 -10.84 7.47 7.01
C MET A 1 -10.11 7.71 5.71
N LEU A 2 -10.22 6.83 4.71
CA LEU A 2 -9.52 6.93 3.41
C LEU A 2 -9.72 8.29 2.69
N LYS A 3 -10.93 8.85 2.69
CA LYS A 3 -11.24 10.16 2.09
C LYS A 3 -10.47 11.35 2.71
N LYS A 4 -9.81 11.16 3.86
CA LYS A 4 -9.02 12.18 4.55
C LYS A 4 -7.50 12.04 4.28
N ILE A 5 -7.08 10.95 3.64
CA ILE A 5 -5.68 10.72 3.31
C ILE A 5 -5.30 11.61 2.11
N PRO A 6 -4.13 12.28 2.11
CA PRO A 6 -3.65 13.04 0.98
C PRO A 6 -3.60 12.23 -0.33
N ALA A 7 -3.92 12.86 -1.46
CA ALA A 7 -4.03 12.19 -2.75
C ALA A 7 -2.69 11.61 -3.26
N ASP A 8 -1.57 12.19 -2.85
CA ASP A 8 -0.20 11.77 -3.17
C ASP A 8 0.25 10.47 -2.45
N TYR A 9 -0.59 9.95 -1.55
CA TYR A 9 -0.41 8.64 -0.92
C TYR A 9 -1.11 7.53 -1.71
N PHE A 10 -1.87 7.87 -2.75
CA PHE A 10 -2.57 6.91 -3.59
C PHE A 10 -1.82 6.68 -4.91
N ASP A 11 -1.80 5.42 -5.34
CA ASP A 11 -1.40 5.04 -6.67
C ASP A 11 -2.53 5.37 -7.65
N SER A 12 -2.23 6.19 -8.67
CA SER A 12 -3.22 6.66 -9.65
C SER A 12 -3.70 5.58 -10.61
N SER A 13 -2.93 4.49 -10.78
CA SER A 13 -3.25 3.38 -11.68
C SER A 13 -4.07 2.30 -10.98
N LYS A 14 -3.76 1.98 -9.71
CA LYS A 14 -4.40 0.91 -8.95
C LYS A 14 -5.55 1.39 -8.07
N GLY A 15 -5.60 2.68 -7.71
CA GLY A 15 -6.58 3.22 -6.76
C GLY A 15 -6.36 2.77 -5.31
N THR A 16 -5.24 2.11 -5.03
CA THR A 16 -4.78 1.71 -3.68
C THR A 16 -3.81 2.76 -3.12
N LEU A 17 -3.37 2.59 -1.87
CA LEU A 17 -2.21 3.32 -1.39
C LEU A 17 -0.96 2.88 -2.16
N LYS A 18 -0.03 3.81 -2.37
CA LYS A 18 1.34 3.47 -2.78
C LYS A 18 2.07 2.74 -1.65
N LEU A 19 3.24 2.16 -1.94
CA LEU A 19 4.13 1.66 -0.89
C LEU A 19 4.52 2.82 0.03
N LEU A 20 4.42 2.60 1.35
CA LEU A 20 4.61 3.64 2.36
C LEU A 20 5.83 3.30 3.20
N TRP A 21 6.70 4.28 3.40
CA TRP A 21 7.80 4.19 4.36
C TRP A 21 7.29 4.23 5.80
N GLU A 22 8.13 3.84 6.75
CA GLU A 22 7.76 3.76 8.16
C GLU A 22 7.21 5.09 8.71
N GLU A 23 7.85 6.19 8.35
CA GLU A 23 7.42 7.52 8.75
C GLU A 23 6.06 7.91 8.15
N GLU A 24 5.79 7.50 6.91
CA GLU A 24 4.54 7.81 6.20
C GLU A 24 3.35 7.08 6.84
N TRP A 25 3.45 5.78 7.08
CA TRP A 25 2.33 5.04 7.69
C TRP A 25 2.16 5.38 9.17
N ARG A 26 3.24 5.69 9.90
CA ARG A 26 3.14 6.20 11.27
C ARG A 26 2.44 7.56 11.33
N ALA A 27 2.70 8.45 10.37
CA ALA A 27 2.03 9.74 10.27
C ALA A 27 0.51 9.62 10.00
N LEU A 28 0.07 8.52 9.38
CA LEU A 28 -1.36 8.19 9.23
C LEU A 28 -2.02 7.69 10.53
N GLY A 29 -1.26 7.58 11.63
CA GLY A 29 -1.72 7.13 12.94
C GLY A 29 -1.68 5.60 13.12
N ILE A 30 -1.08 4.87 12.17
CA ILE A 30 -0.88 3.43 12.34
C ILE A 30 0.25 3.23 13.36
N THR A 31 -0.01 2.43 14.39
CA THR A 31 0.95 2.18 15.48
C THR A 31 1.20 0.69 15.60
N GLN A 32 2.46 0.29 15.43
CA GLN A 32 2.93 -1.09 15.54
C GLN A 32 4.32 -1.11 16.21
N SER A 33 4.78 -2.31 16.58
CA SER A 33 6.14 -2.53 17.07
C SER A 33 7.20 -2.19 15.99
N LEU A 34 8.48 -2.33 16.32
CA LEU A 34 9.56 -2.15 15.36
C LEU A 34 9.63 -3.32 14.37
N GLY A 35 10.19 -3.06 13.18
CA GLY A 35 10.50 -4.08 12.17
C GLY A 35 9.36 -4.44 11.22
N TRP A 36 8.27 -3.65 11.21
CA TRP A 36 7.19 -3.85 10.26
C TRP A 36 7.44 -3.10 8.96
N GLU A 37 7.21 -3.77 7.85
CA GLU A 37 7.32 -3.22 6.51
C GLU A 37 5.96 -3.27 5.82
N HIS A 38 5.61 -2.17 5.14
CA HIS A 38 4.44 -2.15 4.26
C HIS A 38 4.81 -2.87 2.96
N TYR A 39 3.91 -3.70 2.43
CA TYR A 39 4.11 -4.41 1.16
C TYR A 39 2.85 -4.33 0.29
N GLU A 40 3.04 -4.50 -1.02
CA GLU A 40 1.95 -4.63 -1.98
C GLU A 40 1.97 -6.00 -2.66
N VAL A 41 0.83 -6.38 -3.24
CA VAL A 41 0.74 -7.55 -4.11
C VAL A 41 0.84 -7.07 -5.55
N HIS A 42 1.75 -7.67 -6.31
CA HIS A 42 1.83 -7.47 -7.75
C HIS A 42 0.92 -8.48 -8.46
N GLU A 43 -0.08 -7.97 -9.18
CA GLU A 43 -0.94 -8.82 -10.01
C GLU A 43 -0.12 -9.40 -11.17
N PRO A 44 -0.30 -10.70 -11.50
CA PRO A 44 0.38 -11.29 -12.64
C PRO A 44 -0.10 -10.66 -13.94
N GLU A 45 0.75 -10.64 -14.96
CA GLU A 45 0.36 -10.15 -16.29
C GLU A 45 -0.86 -10.91 -16.84
N PRO A 46 -1.71 -10.29 -17.70
CA PRO A 46 -3.00 -10.87 -18.10
C PRO A 46 -2.95 -12.26 -18.75
N HIS A 47 -1.78 -12.67 -19.24
CA HIS A 47 -1.56 -13.95 -19.89
C HIS A 47 -0.95 -15.01 -18.97
N ILE A 48 -0.78 -14.72 -17.68
CA ILE A 48 -0.29 -15.64 -16.65
C ILE A 48 -1.48 -16.19 -15.85
N LEU A 49 -1.56 -17.51 -15.71
CA LEU A 49 -2.62 -18.21 -14.95
C LEU A 49 -2.03 -18.83 -13.68
N LEU A 50 -2.71 -18.63 -12.55
CA LEU A 50 -2.30 -19.16 -11.25
C LEU A 50 -3.13 -20.42 -10.89
N PHE A 51 -2.46 -21.48 -10.41
CA PHE A 51 -3.05 -22.73 -9.91
C PHE A 51 -2.50 -23.04 -8.50
N LYS A 52 -3.23 -23.84 -7.69
CA LYS A 52 -2.82 -24.27 -6.34
C LYS A 52 -2.97 -25.77 -6.15
#